data_AF-A0AAV9G2D9-F1
#
_entry.id   AF-A0AAV9G2D9-F1
#
_cell.length_a   1.000
_cell.length_b   1.000
_cell.length_c   1.000
_cell.angle_alpha   90.00
_cell.angle_beta   90.00
_cell.angle_gamma   90.00
#
_symmetry.space_group_name_H-M   'P 1'
#
loop_
_entity.id
_entity.type
_entity.pdbx_description
1 polymer ?
#
loop_
_entity_poly.entity_id
_entity_poly.type
_entity_poly.pdbx_seq_one_letter_code
_entity_poly.pdbx_strand_id
1 'polypeptide(L)'
;MVPPPSPPPYRDTRLFKDAGNNTGRLPHMLWEILQRLGYKKPPEYCGTQVTYEGSEPVWKVQVHNFAPRPLRGTFEVGRIHEAIAPRKTFSAEIRDAACQACMVIRSRYRQYFEDIEYAYFPQRASGSTYIHAEPVPGQGHAKFKKQVTLTTVISRELDSTTEELGFWQEKYEEAMKTVRQLK
;
A
#
# COMPACT_ATOMS: atom_id res chain seq x y z
N MET A 1 -42.48 7.93 -11.51
CA MET A 1 -41.65 6.73 -11.27
C MET A 1 -40.20 7.14 -11.45
N VAL A 2 -39.37 6.99 -10.42
CA VAL A 2 -37.93 7.22 -10.54
C VAL A 2 -37.35 6.03 -11.32
N PRO A 3 -36.58 6.24 -12.41
CA PRO A 3 -35.93 5.13 -13.09
C PRO A 3 -35.02 4.40 -12.09
N PRO A 4 -34.92 3.07 -12.16
CA PRO A 4 -34.02 2.33 -11.29
C PRO A 4 -32.60 2.90 -11.48
N PRO A 5 -31.81 3.04 -10.40
CA PRO A 5 -30.43 3.49 -10.52
C PRO A 5 -29.72 2.59 -11.52
N SER A 6 -29.01 3.22 -12.47
CA SER A 6 -28.19 2.49 -13.43
C SER A 6 -27.32 1.49 -12.66
N PRO A 7 -27.25 0.22 -13.09
CA PRO A 7 -26.35 -0.73 -12.43
C PRO A 7 -24.94 -0.12 -12.41
N PRO A 8 -24.17 -0.31 -11.31
CA PRO A 8 -22.79 0.16 -11.26
C PRO A 8 -22.06 -0.37 -12.51
N PRO A 9 -21.17 0.43 -13.12
CA PRO A 9 -20.47 0.04 -14.34
C PRO A 9 -19.88 -1.36 -14.15
N TYR A 10 -20.09 -2.21 -15.15
CA TYR A 10 -19.77 -3.64 -15.10
C TYR A 10 -18.33 -3.86 -14.60
N ARG A 11 -18.20 -4.42 -13.39
CA ARG A 11 -16.92 -4.61 -12.71
C ARG A 11 -16.45 -6.06 -12.87
N ASP A 12 -15.73 -6.36 -13.95
CA ASP A 12 -14.99 -7.63 -14.00
C ASP A 12 -13.88 -7.59 -12.95
N THR A 13 -13.88 -8.58 -12.06
CA THR A 13 -13.05 -8.63 -10.87
C THR A 13 -12.35 -9.98 -10.87
N ARG A 14 -11.06 -10.00 -11.20
CA ARG A 14 -10.23 -11.21 -11.16
C ARG A 14 -9.29 -11.15 -9.97
N LEU A 15 -9.30 -12.20 -9.14
CA LEU A 15 -8.43 -12.35 -7.99
C LEU A 15 -7.14 -13.07 -8.37
N PHE A 16 -6.01 -12.50 -7.99
CA PHE A 16 -4.67 -13.05 -8.21
C PHE A 16 -3.93 -13.14 -6.88
N LYS A 17 -3.04 -14.13 -6.78
CA LYS A 17 -2.21 -14.35 -5.60
C LYS A 17 -0.75 -14.48 -6.02
N ASP A 18 0.14 -13.80 -5.30
CA ASP A 18 1.59 -13.87 -5.52
C ASP A 18 2.32 -13.89 -4.16
N ALA A 19 3.51 -14.49 -4.14
CA ALA A 19 4.38 -14.54 -2.95
C ALA A 19 5.31 -13.31 -2.86
N GLY A 20 5.37 -12.47 -3.89
CA GLY A 20 6.22 -11.29 -4.01
C GLY A 20 7.66 -11.57 -4.46
N ASN A 21 8.06 -12.84 -4.59
CA ASN A 21 9.45 -13.29 -4.78
C ASN A 21 10.17 -12.69 -6.01
N ASN A 22 9.44 -12.29 -7.06
CA ASN A 22 10.03 -11.76 -8.30
C ASN A 22 9.66 -10.29 -8.57
N THR A 23 9.16 -9.58 -7.56
CA THR A 23 8.58 -8.23 -7.75
C THR A 23 9.45 -7.10 -7.18
N GLY A 24 10.73 -7.38 -6.90
CA GLY A 24 11.73 -6.40 -6.50
C GLY A 24 12.11 -6.46 -5.02
N ARG A 25 12.84 -5.45 -4.53
CA ARG A 25 13.48 -5.47 -3.21
C ARG A 25 12.50 -5.31 -2.03
N LEU A 26 11.43 -4.52 -2.20
CA LEU A 26 10.51 -4.19 -1.11
C LEU A 26 9.78 -5.41 -0.51
N PRO A 27 9.22 -6.35 -1.31
CA PRO A 27 8.65 -7.59 -0.78
C PRO A 27 9.65 -8.45 0.01
N HIS A 28 10.90 -8.52 -0.44
CA HIS A 28 11.95 -9.23 0.29
C HIS A 28 12.25 -8.57 1.64
N MET A 29 12.41 -7.23 1.65
CA MET A 29 12.64 -6.48 2.88
C MET A 29 11.47 -6.61 3.86
N LEU A 30 10.23 -6.62 3.37
CA LEU A 30 9.06 -6.88 4.21
C LEU A 30 9.16 -8.24 4.88
N TRP A 31 9.55 -9.28 4.14
CA TRP A 31 9.71 -10.61 4.70
C TRP A 31 10.83 -10.68 5.75
N GLU A 32 11.99 -10.07 5.49
CA GLU A 32 13.10 -9.96 6.46
C GLU A 32 12.64 -9.33 7.79
N ILE A 33 11.88 -8.23 7.71
CA ILE A 33 11.32 -7.53 8.88
C ILE A 33 10.36 -8.45 9.64
N LEU A 34 9.45 -9.13 8.93
CA LEU A 34 8.47 -10.04 9.55
C LEU A 34 9.16 -11.23 10.23
N GLN A 35 10.22 -11.78 9.63
CA GLN A 35 11.02 -12.85 10.25
C GLN A 35 11.65 -12.40 11.56
N ARG A 36 12.18 -11.17 11.64
CA ARG A 36 12.70 -10.61 12.90
C ARG A 36 11.62 -10.46 13.96
N LEU A 37 10.41 -10.11 13.55
CA LEU A 37 9.23 -10.06 14.42
C LEU A 37 8.66 -11.44 14.78
N GLY A 38 9.33 -12.53 14.37
CA GLY A 38 8.96 -13.90 14.72
C GLY A 38 7.90 -14.54 13.83
N TYR A 39 7.50 -13.88 12.73
CA TYR A 39 6.55 -14.47 11.77
C TYR A 39 7.16 -15.71 11.12
N LYS A 40 6.34 -16.75 10.97
CA LYS A 40 6.77 -18.06 10.45
C LYS A 40 6.27 -18.34 9.04
N LYS A 41 5.37 -17.51 8.52
CA LYS A 41 4.79 -17.63 7.18
C LYS A 41 5.03 -16.33 6.40
N PRO A 42 5.51 -16.41 5.13
CA PRO A 42 5.69 -15.23 4.29
C PRO A 42 4.37 -14.52 4.00
N PRO A 43 4.42 -13.22 3.70
CA PRO A 43 3.24 -12.47 3.27
C PRO A 43 2.69 -13.02 1.96
N GLU A 44 1.37 -12.91 1.76
CA GLU A 44 0.69 -13.22 0.50
C GLU A 44 0.12 -11.93 -0.10
N TYR A 45 0.32 -11.72 -1.40
CA TYR A 45 -0.18 -10.55 -2.11
C TYR A 45 -1.44 -10.92 -2.89
N CYS A 46 -2.57 -10.35 -2.50
CA CYS A 46 -3.87 -10.55 -3.14
C CYS A 46 -4.18 -9.35 -4.04
N GLY A 47 -4.21 -9.58 -5.35
CA GLY A 47 -4.51 -8.56 -6.34
C GLY A 47 -5.91 -8.71 -6.91
N THR A 48 -6.57 -7.58 -7.13
CA THR A 48 -7.80 -7.49 -7.89
C THR A 48 -7.56 -6.61 -9.10
N GLN A 49 -7.77 -7.14 -10.30
CA GLN A 49 -7.84 -6.31 -11.50
C GLN A 49 -9.25 -5.72 -11.61
N VAL A 50 -9.33 -4.40 -11.78
CA VAL A 50 -10.59 -3.65 -11.92
C VAL A 50 -10.56 -2.95 -13.28
N THR A 51 -11.57 -3.21 -14.09
CA THR A 51 -11.78 -2.52 -15.36
C THR A 51 -13.02 -1.65 -15.23
N TYR A 52 -12.88 -0.37 -15.58
CA TYR A 52 -14.02 0.54 -15.70
C TYR A 52 -14.39 0.71 -17.17
N GLU A 53 -15.66 0.99 -17.45
CA GLU A 53 -16.17 1.08 -18.82
C GLU A 53 -15.51 2.22 -19.61
N GLY A 54 -14.69 1.85 -20.61
CA GLY A 54 -13.93 2.79 -21.43
C GLY A 54 -12.59 3.24 -20.83
N SER A 55 -12.12 2.59 -19.77
CA SER A 55 -10.81 2.84 -19.14
C SER A 55 -9.89 1.62 -19.25
N GLU A 56 -8.58 1.86 -19.19
CA GLU A 56 -7.61 0.77 -19.06
C GLU A 56 -7.78 0.06 -17.70
N PRO A 57 -7.54 -1.27 -17.64
CA PRO A 57 -7.63 -2.02 -16.40
C PRO A 57 -6.54 -1.58 -15.43
N VAL A 58 -6.93 -1.39 -14.16
CA VAL A 58 -6.02 -1.06 -13.07
C VAL A 58 -5.99 -2.19 -12.05
N TRP A 59 -4.88 -2.28 -11.33
CA TRP A 59 -4.71 -3.25 -10.26
C TRP A 59 -4.89 -2.59 -8.90
N LYS A 60 -5.48 -3.34 -7.97
CA LYS A 60 -5.52 -3.03 -6.54
C LYS A 60 -4.92 -4.20 -5.79
N VAL A 61 -3.87 -4.00 -5.01
CA VAL A 61 -3.22 -5.09 -4.26
C VAL A 61 -3.25 -4.84 -2.76
N GLN A 62 -3.53 -5.94 -2.06
CA GLN A 62 -3.43 -6.06 -0.63
C GLN A 62 -2.30 -7.04 -0.28
N VAL A 63 -1.50 -6.73 0.73
CA VAL A 63 -0.56 -7.68 1.34
C VAL A 63 -1.11 -8.20 2.66
N HIS A 64 -1.15 -9.52 2.77
CA HIS A 64 -1.69 -10.25 3.91
C HIS A 64 -0.54 -10.79 4.75
N ASN A 65 -0.40 -10.27 5.97
CA ASN A 65 0.57 -10.74 6.95
C ASN A 65 -0.12 -11.74 7.88
N PHE A 66 0.50 -12.91 8.04
CA PHE A 66 -0.12 -14.04 8.74
C PHE A 66 0.33 -14.14 10.19
N ALA A 67 -0.62 -14.23 11.12
CA ALA A 67 -0.36 -14.52 12.52
C ALA A 67 -0.65 -16.00 12.83
N PRO A 68 0.11 -16.63 13.74
CA PRO A 68 -0.17 -17.99 14.18
C PRO A 68 -1.49 -18.03 14.96
N ARG A 69 -2.34 -19.03 14.67
CA ARG A 69 -3.58 -19.28 15.38
C ARG A 69 -3.31 -20.20 16.58
N PRO A 70 -3.44 -19.74 17.84
CA PRO A 70 -2.92 -20.45 19.01
C PRO A 70 -3.47 -21.87 19.22
N LEU A 71 -4.64 -22.18 18.67
CA LEU A 71 -5.39 -23.41 18.97
C LEU A 71 -5.42 -24.44 17.83
N ARG A 72 -4.86 -24.15 16.66
CA ARG A 72 -5.05 -25.02 15.47
C ARG A 72 -3.80 -25.31 14.65
N GLY A 73 -2.65 -24.74 15.02
CA GLY A 73 -1.42 -24.87 14.20
C GLY A 73 -1.53 -24.23 12.81
N THR A 74 -2.62 -23.51 12.54
CA THR A 74 -2.89 -22.80 11.27
C THR A 74 -2.49 -21.34 11.36
N PHE A 75 -2.35 -20.67 10.23
CA PHE A 75 -2.13 -19.23 10.14
C PHE A 75 -3.40 -18.51 9.68
N GLU A 76 -3.70 -17.35 10.26
CA GLU A 76 -4.79 -16.47 9.82
C GLU A 76 -4.24 -15.11 9.38
N VAL A 77 -4.97 -14.41 8.51
CA VAL A 77 -4.62 -13.06 8.10
C VAL A 77 -4.75 -12.15 9.32
N GLY A 78 -3.62 -11.77 9.89
CA GLY A 78 -3.57 -10.90 11.05
C GLY A 78 -3.63 -9.43 10.67
N ARG A 79 -3.05 -9.06 9.51
CA ARG A 79 -3.06 -7.68 8.99
C ARG A 79 -3.10 -7.65 7.49
N ILE A 80 -3.75 -6.60 6.98
CA ILE A 80 -3.89 -6.30 5.57
C ILE A 80 -3.35 -4.87 5.36
N HIS A 81 -2.51 -4.69 4.36
CA HIS A 81 -2.04 -3.37 3.93
C HIS A 81 -2.27 -3.23 2.43
N GLU A 82 -2.81 -2.08 2.01
CA GLU A 82 -3.14 -1.82 0.61
C GLU A 82 -2.14 -0.84 0.00
N ALA A 83 -1.92 -0.96 -1.31
CA ALA A 83 -1.31 0.11 -2.10
C ALA A 83 -2.14 1.40 -2.01
N ILE A 84 -1.49 2.56 -2.11
CA ILE A 84 -2.17 3.86 -2.00
C ILE A 84 -2.95 4.19 -3.27
N ALA A 85 -2.37 3.88 -4.42
CA ALA A 85 -2.88 4.35 -5.70
C ALA A 85 -2.86 3.23 -6.74
N PRO A 86 -3.99 2.96 -7.43
CA PRO A 86 -4.06 1.92 -8.44
C PRO A 86 -3.01 2.09 -9.54
N ARG A 87 -2.27 1.03 -9.85
CA ARG A 87 -1.26 0.98 -10.93
C ARG A 87 -1.71 0.08 -12.07
N LYS A 88 -1.10 0.31 -13.24
CA LYS A 88 -1.34 -0.50 -14.45
C LYS A 88 -0.86 -1.94 -14.34
N THR A 89 0.06 -2.25 -13.43
CA THR A 89 0.65 -3.59 -13.30
C THR A 89 0.57 -4.13 -11.88
N PHE A 90 0.32 -5.43 -11.79
CA PHE A 90 0.28 -6.15 -10.53
C PHE A 90 1.59 -6.05 -9.74
N SER A 91 2.75 -6.10 -10.42
CA SER A 91 4.06 -5.97 -9.77
C SER A 91 4.35 -4.58 -9.22
N ALA A 92 3.81 -3.51 -9.82
CA ALA A 92 3.94 -2.16 -9.27
C ALA A 92 3.10 -2.02 -7.99
N GLU A 93 1.87 -2.52 -8.00
CA GLU A 93 1.01 -2.56 -6.83
C GLU A 93 1.58 -3.41 -5.69
N ILE A 94 2.18 -4.58 -5.98
CA ILE A 94 2.85 -5.41 -4.96
C ILE A 94 3.97 -4.64 -4.26
N ARG A 95 4.78 -3.90 -5.02
CA ARG A 95 5.85 -3.06 -4.45
C ARG A 95 5.30 -1.96 -3.57
N ASP A 96 4.24 -1.29 -4.00
CA ASP A 96 3.60 -0.24 -3.20
C ASP A 96 2.99 -0.82 -1.92
N ALA A 97 2.15 -1.86 -2.02
CA ALA A 97 1.57 -2.53 -0.85
C ALA A 97 2.64 -3.03 0.14
N ALA A 98 3.76 -3.56 -0.36
CA ALA A 98 4.90 -3.94 0.48
C ALA A 98 5.56 -2.72 1.16
N CYS A 99 5.73 -1.61 0.44
CA CYS A 99 6.22 -0.35 1.00
C CYS A 99 5.33 0.13 2.15
N GLN A 100 4.01 0.13 1.93
CA GLN A 100 3.04 0.54 2.94
C GLN A 100 3.06 -0.36 4.17
N ALA A 101 3.16 -1.68 3.98
CA ALA A 101 3.32 -2.61 5.08
C ALA A 101 4.61 -2.35 5.88
N CYS A 102 5.75 -2.11 5.22
CA CYS A 102 7.01 -1.79 5.90
C CYS A 102 6.88 -0.53 6.78
N MET A 103 6.28 0.55 6.26
CA MET A 103 6.11 1.79 7.00
C MET A 103 5.17 1.64 8.20
N VAL A 104 4.06 0.90 8.05
CA VAL A 104 3.12 0.65 9.14
C VAL A 104 3.70 -0.27 10.21
N ILE A 105 4.43 -1.32 9.80
CA ILE A 105 5.13 -2.22 10.72
C ILE A 105 6.21 -1.46 11.48
N ARG A 106 7.00 -0.61 10.81
CA ARG A 106 8.00 0.25 11.44
C ARG A 106 7.39 1.17 12.49
N SER A 107 6.26 1.81 12.17
CA SER A 107 5.53 2.69 13.09
C SER A 107 5.07 1.94 14.35
N ARG A 108 4.48 0.76 14.16
CA ARG A 108 3.90 -0.01 15.27
C ARG A 108 4.96 -0.60 16.19
N TYR A 109 6.03 -1.16 15.64
CA TYR A 109 7.10 -1.79 16.41
C TYR A 109 8.26 -0.82 16.60
N ARG A 110 7.94 0.45 16.89
CA ARG A 110 8.92 1.52 16.85
C ARG A 110 10.15 1.20 17.69
N GLN A 111 9.90 0.85 18.95
CA GLN A 111 10.88 0.52 19.99
C GLN A 111 11.75 -0.69 19.62
N TYR A 112 11.18 -1.69 18.94
CA TYR A 112 11.93 -2.89 18.53
C TYR A 112 12.96 -2.59 17.44
N PHE A 113 12.72 -1.56 16.63
CA PHE A 113 13.59 -1.20 15.51
C PHE A 113 14.56 -0.06 15.80
N GLU A 114 14.58 0.50 17.02
CA GLU A 114 15.33 1.74 17.32
C GLU A 114 16.85 1.59 17.13
N ASP A 115 17.39 0.41 17.45
CA ASP A 115 18.84 0.17 17.46
C ASP A 115 19.34 -0.66 16.27
N ILE A 116 18.50 -0.87 15.25
CA ILE A 116 18.85 -1.67 14.06
C ILE A 116 18.61 -0.89 12.77
N GLU A 117 19.07 -1.43 11.65
CA GLU A 117 19.07 -0.75 10.33
C GLU A 117 17.70 -0.19 9.89
N TYR A 118 16.60 -0.76 10.39
CA TYR A 118 15.24 -0.30 10.11
C TYR A 118 14.82 0.94 10.92
N ALA A 119 15.65 1.42 11.86
CA ALA A 119 15.39 2.61 12.67
C ALA A 119 15.05 3.85 11.82
N TYR A 120 15.61 3.93 10.63
CA TYR A 120 15.51 5.06 9.71
C TYR A 120 14.41 4.91 8.65
N PHE A 121 13.62 3.84 8.71
CA PHE A 121 12.52 3.68 7.76
C PHE A 121 11.46 4.76 8.00
N PRO A 122 10.86 5.32 6.94
CA PRO A 122 9.66 6.13 7.07
C PRO A 122 8.57 5.36 7.80
N GLN A 123 7.77 6.06 8.60
CA GLN A 123 6.68 5.47 9.37
C GLN A 123 5.35 5.96 8.80
N ARG A 124 4.32 5.13 8.84
CA ARG A 124 2.98 5.49 8.42
C ARG A 124 2.00 4.95 9.43
N ALA A 125 1.08 5.79 9.92
CA ALA A 125 0.00 5.30 10.76
C ALA A 125 -0.94 4.43 9.91
N SER A 126 -1.45 3.34 10.49
CA SER A 126 -2.41 2.48 9.79
C SER A 126 -3.64 3.28 9.38
N GLY A 127 -4.03 3.23 8.10
CA GLY A 127 -5.20 3.94 7.58
C GLY A 127 -4.99 5.45 7.32
N SER A 128 -3.79 5.98 7.52
CA SER A 128 -3.44 7.37 7.19
C SER A 128 -2.68 7.45 5.87
N THR A 129 -2.91 8.42 5.00
CA THR A 129 -2.00 8.76 3.88
C THR A 129 -0.72 9.47 4.34
N TYR A 130 -0.72 10.03 5.56
CA TYR A 130 0.42 10.78 6.06
C TYR A 130 1.58 9.91 6.54
N ILE A 131 2.74 10.13 5.92
CA ILE A 131 4.03 9.56 6.32
C ILE A 131 4.66 10.47 7.39
N HIS A 132 5.08 9.86 8.49
CA HIS A 132 5.89 10.45 9.55
C HIS A 132 7.24 9.73 9.57
N ALA A 133 8.35 10.45 9.39
CA ALA A 133 9.64 9.91 9.78
C ALA A 133 10.29 10.84 10.78
N GLU A 134 9.81 10.78 12.02
CA GLU A 134 10.59 11.35 13.10
C GLU A 134 11.81 10.45 13.32
N PRO A 135 13.04 10.99 13.24
CA PRO A 135 14.21 10.24 13.66
C PRO A 135 14.07 9.90 15.14
N VAL A 136 14.43 8.67 15.50
CA VAL A 136 14.47 8.25 16.92
C VAL A 136 15.39 9.23 17.69
N PRO A 137 14.91 9.84 18.79
CA PRO A 137 15.75 10.65 19.65
C PRO A 137 16.88 9.81 20.23
N GLY A 138 18.10 10.34 20.25
CA GLY A 138 19.19 9.78 21.07
C GLY A 138 20.33 9.10 20.32
N GLN A 139 20.10 8.33 19.24
CA GLN A 139 21.20 7.64 18.56
C GLN A 139 20.95 7.57 17.05
N GLY A 140 21.59 8.48 16.33
CA GLY A 140 21.64 8.31 14.89
C GLY A 140 22.60 9.26 14.21
N HIS A 141 23.37 8.72 13.26
CA HIS A 141 24.30 9.47 12.44
C HIS A 141 23.55 10.64 11.80
N ALA A 142 24.00 11.88 12.05
CA ALA A 142 23.33 13.11 11.62
C ALA A 142 23.02 13.13 10.10
N LYS A 143 23.85 12.46 9.29
CA LYS A 143 23.66 12.28 7.84
C LYS A 143 22.39 11.49 7.51
N PHE A 144 22.08 10.41 8.23
CA PHE A 144 20.85 9.65 8.01
C PHE A 144 19.61 10.42 8.46
N LYS A 145 19.70 11.23 9.52
CA LYS A 145 18.58 12.08 9.95
C LYS A 145 18.14 13.03 8.82
N LYS A 146 19.07 13.71 8.16
CA LYS A 146 18.75 14.61 7.03
C LYS A 146 18.17 13.87 5.83
N GLN A 147 18.72 12.70 5.49
CA GLN A 147 18.20 11.88 4.39
C GLN A 147 16.77 11.41 4.68
N VAL A 148 16.49 10.94 5.91
CA VAL A 148 15.15 10.51 6.32
C VAL A 148 14.15 11.66 6.27
N THR A 149 14.54 12.86 6.74
CA THR A 149 13.70 14.05 6.63
C THR A 149 13.40 14.39 5.16
N LEU A 150 14.41 14.40 4.29
CA LEU A 150 14.23 14.67 2.85
C LEU A 150 13.29 13.65 2.20
N THR A 151 13.51 12.36 2.44
CA THR A 151 12.62 11.29 1.94
C THR A 151 11.19 11.49 2.41
N THR A 152 10.99 11.91 3.67
CA THR A 152 9.64 12.18 4.21
C THR A 152 8.94 13.32 3.50
N VAL A 153 9.67 14.42 3.26
CA VAL A 153 9.12 15.57 2.53
C VAL A 153 8.75 15.14 1.12
N ILE A 154 9.66 14.47 0.40
CA ILE A 154 9.40 13.99 -0.96
C ILE A 154 8.19 13.05 -1.00
N SER A 155 8.09 12.10 -0.07
CA SER A 155 6.95 11.19 -0.04
C SER A 155 5.62 11.92 0.22
N ARG A 156 5.60 12.92 1.12
CA ARG A 156 4.40 13.74 1.34
C ARG A 156 3.98 14.54 0.10
N GLU A 157 4.95 15.13 -0.60
CA GLU A 157 4.66 15.84 -1.86
C GLU A 157 4.10 14.90 -2.93
N LEU A 158 4.63 13.67 -3.01
CA LEU A 158 4.11 12.64 -3.92
C LEU A 158 2.70 12.18 -3.54
N ASP A 159 2.42 12.00 -2.24
CA ASP A 159 1.07 11.66 -1.77
C ASP A 159 0.08 12.79 -2.08
N SER A 160 0.44 14.05 -1.81
CA SER A 160 -0.38 15.23 -2.15
C SER A 160 -0.65 15.32 -3.65
N THR A 161 0.38 15.12 -4.48
CA THR A 161 0.23 15.10 -5.94
C THR A 161 -0.70 13.97 -6.38
N THR A 162 -0.66 12.82 -5.71
CA THR A 162 -1.52 11.66 -6.02
C THR A 162 -2.97 11.96 -5.66
N GLU A 163 -3.23 12.59 -4.51
CA GLU A 163 -4.57 13.03 -4.11
C GLU A 163 -5.14 14.05 -5.10
N GLU A 164 -4.34 15.03 -5.52
CA GLU A 164 -4.75 16.01 -6.55
C GLU A 164 -5.07 15.37 -7.90
N LEU A 165 -4.24 14.44 -8.35
CA LEU A 165 -4.49 13.70 -9.60
C LEU A 165 -5.76 12.87 -9.52
N GLY A 166 -6.03 12.22 -8.38
CA GLY A 166 -7.27 11.48 -8.15
C GLY A 166 -8.50 12.37 -8.27
N PHE A 167 -8.47 13.55 -7.63
CA PHE A 167 -9.54 14.54 -7.72
C PHE A 167 -9.79 15.01 -9.16
N TRP A 168 -8.73 15.29 -9.93
CA TRP A 168 -8.87 15.70 -11.32
C TRP A 168 -9.39 14.58 -12.22
N GLN A 169 -9.01 13.33 -11.94
CA GLN A 169 -9.50 12.18 -12.67
C GLN A 169 -11.00 11.97 -12.44
N GLU A 170 -11.49 12.07 -11.20
CA GLU A 170 -12.92 11.99 -10.88
C GLU A 170 -13.72 13.07 -11.64
N LYS A 171 -13.23 14.32 -11.63
CA LYS A 171 -13.85 15.42 -12.39
C LYS A 171 -13.87 15.16 -13.89
N TYR A 172 -12.78 14.62 -14.44
CA TYR A 172 -12.71 14.27 -15.86
C TYR A 172 -13.73 13.19 -16.21
N GLU A 173 -13.87 12.15 -15.39
CA GLU A 173 -14.84 11.08 -15.58
C GLU A 173 -16.29 11.59 -15.50
N GLU A 174 -16.60 12.48 -14.58
CA GLU A 174 -17.91 13.15 -14.48
C GLU A 174 -18.23 14.00 -15.73
N ALA A 175 -17.26 14.79 -16.18
CA ALA A 175 -17.41 15.61 -17.38
C ALA A 175 -17.65 14.72 -18.62
N MET A 176 -16.89 13.63 -18.75
CA MET A 176 -17.04 12.68 -19.85
C MET A 176 -18.38 11.94 -19.83
N LYS A 177 -18.92 11.59 -18.66
CA LYS A 177 -20.28 11.05 -18.53
C LYS A 177 -21.33 12.04 -19.01
N THR A 178 -21.19 13.31 -18.62
CA THR A 178 -22.10 14.39 -19.04
C THR A 178 -22.08 14.57 -20.56
N VAL A 179 -20.88 14.59 -21.17
CA VAL A 179 -20.72 14.68 -22.63
C VAL A 179 -21.34 13.49 -23.35
N ARG A 180 -21.23 12.27 -22.81
CA ARG A 180 -21.85 11.06 -23.38
C ARG A 180 -23.37 11.08 -23.31
N GLN A 181 -23.97 11.74 -22.33
CA GLN A 181 -25.43 11.87 -22.19
C GLN A 181 -26.03 12.92 -23.14
N LEU A 182 -25.21 13.81 -23.70
CA LEU A 182 -25.63 14.86 -24.63
C LEU A 182 -25.51 14.44 -26.11
N LYS A 183 -25.00 13.24 -26.39
CA LYS A 183 -24.92 12.64 -27.73
C LYS A 183 -25.96 11.55 -27.88
#